data_AF-A0A838VF09-F1
#
_entry.id   AF-A0A838VF09-F1
#
_cell.length_a   1.000
_cell.length_b   1.000
_cell.length_c   1.000
_cell.angle_alpha   90.00
_cell.angle_beta   90.00
_cell.angle_gamma   90.00
#
_symmetry.space_group_name_H-M   'P 1'
#
loop_
_entity.id
_entity.type
_entity.pdbx_description
1 polymer ?
#
loop_
_entity_poly.entity_id
_entity_poly.type
_entity_poly.pdbx_seq_one_letter_code
_entity_poly.pdbx_strand_id
1 'polypeptide(L)' 'MSQTRIVLSPKVKPLAEELLEITGIDSLSSLVSVLLTRYGNHMKDTWGVVGGASNVPPQLSADPNAKTRVEFAPIDF' A
#
# COMPACT_ATOMS: atom_id res chain seq x y z
N MET A 1 -13.45 -19.14 -1.83
CA MET A 1 -12.18 -19.55 -1.20
C MET A 1 -11.07 -19.42 -2.23
N SER A 2 -10.17 -18.45 -2.07
CA SER A 2 -9.02 -18.30 -2.97
C SER A 2 -7.85 -19.11 -2.43
N GLN A 3 -7.26 -19.98 -3.25
CA GLN A 3 -6.10 -20.78 -2.87
C GLN A 3 -4.82 -20.05 -3.30
N THR A 4 -3.91 -19.84 -2.36
CA THR A 4 -2.61 -19.19 -2.61
C THR A 4 -1.50 -20.12 -2.16
N ARG A 5 -0.46 -20.27 -2.99
CA ARG A 5 0.74 -21.04 -2.65
C ARG A 5 1.83 -20.11 -2.12
N ILE A 6 2.34 -20.40 -0.93
CA ILE A 6 3.42 -19.64 -0.30
C ILE A 6 4.65 -20.56 -0.21
N VAL A 7 5.78 -20.07 -0.70
CA VAL A 7 7.07 -20.78 -0.63
C VAL A 7 7.89 -20.15 0.48
N LEU A 8 8.24 -20.94 1.49
CA LEU A 8 9.14 -20.50 2.55
C LEU A 8 10.60 -20.79 2.16
N SER A 9 11.47 -19.83 2.42
CA SER A 9 12.92 -20.05 2.29
C SER A 9 13.37 -21.16 3.26
N PRO A 10 14.30 -22.05 2.86
CA PRO A 10 14.77 -23.13 3.73
C PRO A 10 15.32 -22.65 5.07
N LYS A 11 15.89 -21.43 5.09
CA LYS A 11 16.44 -20.78 6.28
C LYS A 11 15.39 -20.41 7.34
N VAL A 12 14.16 -20.15 6.94
CA VAL A 12 13.07 -19.73 7.86
C VAL A 12 12.18 -20.90 8.28
N LYS A 13 12.34 -22.07 7.63
CA LYS A 13 11.63 -23.29 8.00
C LYS A 13 11.83 -23.69 9.48
N PRO A 14 13.06 -23.76 10.03
CA PRO A 14 13.24 -24.18 11.43
C PRO A 14 12.54 -23.24 12.42
N LEU A 15 12.55 -21.93 12.16
CA LEU A 15 11.83 -20.95 12.97
C LEU A 15 10.31 -21.13 12.87
N ALA A 16 9.79 -21.49 11.70
CA ALA A 16 8.37 -21.77 11.54
C ALA A 16 7.95 -23.05 12.29
N GLU A 17 8.80 -24.08 12.30
CA GLU A 17 8.56 -25.33 13.05
C GLU A 17 8.59 -25.07 14.57
N GLU A 18 9.58 -24.33 15.07
CA GLU A 18 9.65 -23.91 16.48
C GLU A 18 8.40 -23.11 16.90
N LEU A 19 7.94 -22.18 16.05
CA LEU A 19 6.71 -21.42 16.33
C LEU A 19 5.47 -22.32 16.36
N LEU A 20 5.37 -23.35 15.52
CA LEU A 20 4.25 -24.30 15.59
C LEU A 20 4.25 -25.05 16.93
N GLU A 21 5.41 -25.50 17.38
CA GLU A 21 5.56 -26.21 18.66
C GLU A 21 5.18 -25.33 19.86
N ILE A 22 5.64 -24.07 19.88
CA ILE A 22 5.37 -23.16 21.01
C ILE A 22 3.92 -22.69 21.03
N THR A 23 3.35 -22.38 19.86
CA THR A 23 2.01 -21.79 19.78
C THR A 23 0.89 -22.83 19.78
N GLY A 24 1.21 -24.12 19.58
CA GLY A 24 0.23 -25.20 19.48
C GLY A 24 -0.66 -25.12 18.24
N ILE A 25 -0.19 -24.43 17.18
CA ILE A 25 -0.95 -24.28 15.93
C ILE A 25 -0.76 -25.54 15.07
N ASP A 26 -1.86 -26.12 14.58
CA ASP A 26 -1.85 -27.38 13.83
C ASP A 26 -1.21 -27.32 12.43
N SER A 27 -1.07 -26.13 11.82
CA SER A 27 -0.54 -26.04 10.45
C SER A 27 0.19 -24.72 10.14
N LEU A 28 1.14 -24.80 9.20
CA LEU A 28 1.85 -23.62 8.66
C LEU A 28 0.88 -22.60 8.05
N SER A 29 -0.19 -23.05 7.39
CA SER A 29 -1.19 -22.17 6.78
C SER A 29 -1.92 -21.34 7.85
N SER A 30 -2.27 -21.96 8.97
CA SER A 30 -2.86 -21.29 10.13
C SER A 30 -1.86 -20.33 10.77
N LEU A 31 -0.60 -20.74 10.94
CA LEU A 31 0.46 -19.89 11.49
C LEU A 31 0.65 -18.63 10.63
N VAL A 32 0.74 -18.77 9.31
CA VAL A 32 0.88 -17.63 8.38
C VAL A 32 -0.35 -16.71 8.46
N SER A 33 -1.56 -17.28 8.58
CA SER A 33 -2.79 -16.48 8.72
C SER A 33 -2.78 -15.66 10.01
N VAL A 34 -2.33 -16.25 11.13
CA VAL A 34 -2.17 -15.56 12.42
C VAL A 34 -1.12 -14.46 12.33
N LEU A 35 0.04 -14.75 11.74
CA LEU A 35 1.12 -13.79 11.53
C LEU A 35 0.65 -12.60 10.70
N LEU A 36 -0.02 -12.84 9.56
CA LEU A 36 -0.55 -11.77 8.72
C LEU A 36 -1.63 -10.94 9.42
N THR A 37 -2.47 -11.56 10.24
CA THR A 37 -3.52 -10.84 10.97
C THR A 37 -2.95 -9.96 12.07
N ARG A 38 -1.97 -10.48 12.83
CA ARG A 38 -1.35 -9.76 13.96
C ARG A 38 -0.33 -8.73 13.50
N TYR A 39 0.49 -9.08 12.51
CA TYR A 39 1.58 -8.25 12.02
C TYR A 39 1.17 -7.36 10.85
N GLY A 40 0.13 -7.72 10.09
CA GLY A 40 -0.31 -6.95 8.92
C GLY A 40 -0.83 -5.56 9.26
N ASN A 41 -1.53 -5.39 10.38
CA ASN A 41 -1.93 -4.06 10.85
C ASN A 41 -0.72 -3.24 11.29
N HIS A 42 0.17 -3.84 12.08
CA HIS A 42 1.42 -3.20 12.49
C HIS A 42 2.30 -2.78 11.30
N MET A 43 2.34 -3.58 10.23
CA MET A 43 3.03 -3.23 8.99
C MET A 43 2.42 -2.02 8.29
N LYS A 44 1.08 -1.94 8.20
CA LYS A 44 0.40 -0.79 7.59
C LYS A 44 0.76 0.51 8.30
N ASP A 45 0.82 0.46 9.63
CA ASP A 45 1.15 1.60 10.48
C ASP A 45 2.64 1.96 10.41
N THR A 46 3.52 0.97 10.47
CA THR A 46 4.98 1.18 10.58
C THR A 46 5.62 1.51 9.23
N TRP A 47 5.14 0.92 8.14
CA TRP A 47 5.72 1.13 6.81
C TRP A 47 5.16 2.36 6.11
N GLY A 48 4.28 3.12 6.78
CA GLY A 48 3.69 4.33 6.23
C GLY A 48 2.97 4.08 4.91
N VAL A 49 2.36 2.89 4.74
CA VAL A 49 1.57 2.57 3.53
C VAL A 49 0.21 3.24 3.65
N VAL A 50 0.22 4.56 3.71
CA VAL A 50 -0.94 5.40 3.48
C VAL A 50 -1.06 5.53 1.96
N GLY A 51 -1.86 4.66 1.35
CA GLY A 51 -2.45 4.90 0.03
C GLY A 51 -1.48 5.07 -1.14
N GLY A 52 -0.71 4.03 -1.47
CA GLY A 52 -0.05 3.93 -2.78
C GLY A 52 -1.00 3.52 -3.92
N ALA A 53 -2.14 4.21 -4.06
CA ALA A 53 -3.03 4.07 -5.22
C ALA A 53 -3.91 5.32 -5.37
N SER A 54 -3.29 6.45 -5.67
CA SER A 54 -3.97 7.56 -6.35
C SER A 54 -3.25 7.80 -7.67
N ASN A 55 -3.49 6.91 -8.62
CA ASN A 55 -3.23 7.17 -10.03
C ASN A 55 -4.38 8.04 -10.57
N VAL A 56 -4.52 9.25 -10.03
CA VAL A 56 -5.43 10.26 -10.54
C VAL A 56 -4.56 11.20 -11.39
N PRO A 57 -4.75 11.28 -12.72
CA PRO A 57 -4.06 12.30 -13.51
C PRO A 57 -4.43 13.69 -12.96
N PRO A 58 -3.53 14.68 -13.00
CA PRO A 58 -3.80 16.02 -12.50
C PRO A 58 -5.04 16.58 -13.22
N GLN A 59 -6.16 16.64 -12.50
CA GLN A 59 -7.36 17.32 -12.98
C GLN A 59 -7.01 18.80 -12.97
N LEU A 60 -6.87 19.36 -14.16
CA LEU A 60 -6.70 20.79 -14.41
C LEU A 60 -7.94 21.50 -13.84
N SER A 61 -7.85 21.99 -12.60
CA SER A 61 -8.85 22.88 -12.02
C SER A 61 -8.85 24.15 -12.85
N ALA A 62 -9.81 24.28 -13.77
CA ALA A 62 -10.10 25.53 -14.42
C ALA A 62 -10.69 26.48 -13.37
N ASP A 63 -9.84 27.35 -12.82
CA ASP A 63 -10.29 28.51 -12.05
C ASP A 63 -11.17 29.40 -12.94
N PRO A 64 -12.46 29.61 -12.61
CA PRO A 64 -13.34 30.45 -13.43
C PRO A 64 -13.15 31.96 -13.19
N ASN A 65 -12.07 32.40 -12.52
CA ASN A 65 -11.86 33.80 -12.17
C ASN A 65 -10.47 34.33 -12.60
N ALA A 66 -10.07 34.03 -13.83
CA ALA A 66 -9.02 34.79 -14.50
C ALA A 66 -9.64 36.07 -15.08
N LYS A 67 -9.69 37.11 -14.24
CA LYS A 67 -10.10 38.46 -14.62
C LYS A 67 -9.24 38.93 -15.81
N THR A 68 -9.85 38.96 -16.99
CA THR A 68 -9.27 39.47 -18.23
C THR A 68 -8.79 40.91 -18.04
N ARG A 69 -7.48 41.13 -17.97
CA ARG A 69 -6.85 42.43 -18.20
C ARG A 69 -6.08 42.33 -19.51
N VAL A 70 -6.76 42.63 -20.61
CA VAL A 70 -6.11 42.93 -21.89
C VAL A 70 -5.68 44.38 -21.82
N GLU A 71 -4.37 44.62 -21.73
CA GLU A 71 -3.78 45.94 -21.94
C GLU A 71 -2.87 45.81 -23.17
N PHE A 72 -3.43 46.08 -24.35
CA PHE A 72 -2.67 46.29 -25.57
C PHE A 72 -2.42 47.79 -25.72
N ALA A 73 -1.15 48.18 -25.73
CA ALA A 73 -0.74 49.54 -26.09
C ALA A 73 -0.96 49.78 -27.60
N PRO A 74 -1.34 51.00 -28.03
CA PRO A 74 -1.56 51.30 -29.44
C PRO A 74 -0.22 51.41 -30.18
N ILE A 75 -0.12 50.76 -31.34
CA ILE A 75 0.95 51.00 -32.31
C ILE A 75 0.38 51.98 -33.34
N ASP A 76 0.95 53.19 -33.39
CA ASP A 76 0.67 54.25 -34.36
C ASP A 76 1.29 53.88 -35.72
N PHE A 77 0.55 54.09 -36.82
CA PHE A 77 1.00 53.87 -38.20
C PHE A 77 1.50 55.18 -38.83
#